data_AF-A0A6G8FK22-F1
#
_entry.id   AF-A0A6G8FK22-F1
#
_cell.length_a   1.000
_cell.length_b   1.000
_cell.length_c   1.000
_cell.angle_alpha   90.00
_cell.angle_beta   90.00
_cell.angle_gamma   90.00
#
_symmetry.space_group_name_H-M   'P 1'
#
loop_
_entity.id
_entity.type
_entity.pdbx_description
1 polymer ?
#
loop_
_entity_poly.entity_id
_entity_poly.type
_entity_poly.pdbx_seq_one_letter_code
_entity_poly.pdbx_strand_id
1 'polypeptide(L)'
;MNDMHDALTEEQSSELKRARRAARFVGLFLPLLVAVSGALIMALWVPRLPNPTATHWGMNGEPNGFGSPWFNVIGIFGISLFLSALSLLQSVQMLQKPGAAVWSAMNRLLPAIMLGAVVMIQVAIMLMMVP
;
A
#
# COMPACT_ATOMS: atom_id res chain seq x y z
N MET A 1 -0.21 3.17 -46.99
CA MET A 1 -1.65 3.03 -46.70
C MET A 1 -1.79 2.00 -45.57
N ASN A 2 -1.36 2.35 -44.35
CA ASN A 2 -1.25 1.37 -43.25
C ASN A 2 -1.43 2.02 -41.85
N ASP A 3 -2.27 3.05 -41.74
CA ASP A 3 -2.37 3.87 -40.52
C ASP A 3 -3.69 3.63 -39.75
N MET A 4 -4.55 2.71 -40.22
CA MET A 4 -5.87 2.45 -39.63
C MET A 4 -5.95 1.23 -38.70
N HIS A 5 -4.86 0.50 -38.48
CA HIS A 5 -4.86 -0.68 -37.60
C HIS A 5 -4.51 -0.39 -36.13
N ASP A 6 -4.06 0.82 -35.78
CA ASP A 6 -3.54 1.14 -34.45
C ASP A 6 -4.43 2.05 -33.58
N ALA A 7 -5.57 2.51 -34.11
CA ALA A 7 -6.52 3.29 -33.31
C ALA A 7 -7.37 2.34 -32.44
N LEU A 8 -7.21 2.42 -31.11
CA LEU A 8 -8.12 1.75 -30.17
C LEU A 8 -9.56 2.17 -30.49
N THR A 9 -10.47 1.20 -30.51
CA THR A 9 -11.90 1.48 -30.60
C THR A 9 -12.34 2.37 -29.43
N GLU A 10 -13.44 3.12 -29.60
CA GLU A 10 -14.05 3.94 -28.56
C GLU A 10 -14.20 3.15 -27.23
N GLU A 11 -14.69 1.91 -27.33
CA GLU A 11 -14.86 0.98 -26.21
C GLU A 11 -13.53 0.69 -25.52
N GLN A 12 -12.51 0.23 -26.26
CA GLN A 12 -11.17 -0.05 -25.72
C GLN A 12 -10.53 1.18 -25.06
N SER A 13 -10.73 2.37 -25.64
CA SER A 13 -10.24 3.62 -25.07
C SER A 13 -10.91 3.94 -23.72
N SER A 14 -12.21 3.67 -23.60
CA SER A 14 -12.99 3.89 -22.38
C SER A 14 -12.58 2.92 -21.27
N GLU A 15 -12.37 1.65 -21.63
CA GLU A 15 -11.91 0.60 -20.72
C GLU A 15 -10.52 0.93 -20.18
N LEU A 16 -9.61 1.41 -21.04
CA LEU A 16 -8.27 1.84 -20.65
C LEU A 16 -8.30 3.03 -19.67
N LYS A 17 -9.20 4.00 -19.86
CA LYS A 17 -9.38 5.12 -18.92
C LYS A 17 -9.88 4.63 -17.56
N ARG A 18 -10.89 3.75 -17.53
CA ARG A 18 -11.42 3.13 -16.30
C ARG A 18 -10.34 2.33 -15.57
N ALA A 19 -9.59 1.54 -16.32
CA ALA A 19 -8.45 0.75 -15.88
C ALA A 19 -7.37 1.60 -15.19
N ARG A 20 -6.93 2.69 -15.83
CA ARG A 20 -5.95 3.63 -15.27
C ARG A 20 -6.45 4.30 -14.01
N ARG A 21 -7.74 4.68 -13.98
CA ARG A 21 -8.36 5.26 -12.79
C ARG A 21 -8.36 4.26 -11.63
N ALA A 22 -8.81 3.02 -11.88
CA ALA A 22 -8.82 1.97 -10.87
C ALA A 22 -7.42 1.67 -10.34
N ALA A 23 -6.42 1.53 -11.22
CA ALA A 23 -5.03 1.31 -10.82
C ALA A 23 -4.49 2.44 -9.93
N ARG A 24 -4.80 3.70 -10.26
CA ARG A 24 -4.38 4.85 -9.44
C ARG A 24 -5.07 4.88 -8.08
N PHE A 25 -6.36 4.54 -8.02
CA PHE A 25 -7.07 4.47 -6.74
C PHE A 25 -6.58 3.33 -5.87
N VAL A 26 -6.55 2.10 -6.39
CA VAL A 26 -6.19 0.89 -5.63
C VAL A 26 -4.70 0.83 -5.31
N GLY A 27 -3.84 1.27 -6.22
CA GLY A 27 -2.38 1.15 -6.08
C GLY A 27 -1.69 2.35 -5.44
N LEU A 28 -2.39 3.46 -5.22
CA LEU A 28 -1.79 4.67 -4.64
C LEU A 28 -2.68 5.32 -3.58
N PHE A 29 -3.88 5.76 -3.95
CA PHE A 29 -4.71 6.55 -3.03
C PHE A 29 -5.22 5.74 -1.84
N LEU A 30 -5.69 4.52 -2.06
CA LEU A 30 -6.22 3.67 -1.00
C LEU A 30 -5.12 3.24 0.00
N PRO A 31 -3.94 2.73 -0.45
CA PRO A 31 -2.83 2.41 0.45
C PRO A 31 -2.34 3.62 1.24
N LEU A 32 -2.26 4.80 0.62
CA LEU A 32 -1.86 6.04 1.31
C LEU A 32 -2.90 6.48 2.35
N LEU A 33 -4.19 6.38 2.02
CA LEU A 33 -5.25 6.69 2.97
C LEU A 33 -5.16 5.78 4.19
N VAL A 34 -4.98 4.47 3.98
CA VAL A 34 -4.76 3.50 5.06
C VAL A 34 -3.49 3.86 5.85
N ALA A 35 -2.37 4.15 5.18
CA ALA A 35 -1.11 4.58 5.81
C ALA A 35 -1.30 5.76 6.78
N VAL A 36 -1.97 6.80 6.31
CA VAL A 36 -2.22 8.02 7.08
C VAL A 36 -3.21 7.75 8.23
N SER A 37 -4.32 7.06 7.95
CA SER A 37 -5.31 6.72 8.98
C SER A 37 -4.71 5.88 10.09
N GLY A 38 -3.89 4.88 9.76
CA GLY A 38 -3.23 4.04 10.75
C GLY A 38 -2.25 4.81 11.63
N ALA A 39 -1.43 5.66 11.02
CA ALA A 39 -0.50 6.51 11.73
C ALA A 39 -1.22 7.50 12.66
N LEU A 40 -2.34 8.09 12.21
CA LEU A 40 -3.15 9.00 13.02
C LEU A 40 -3.79 8.30 14.21
N ILE A 41 -4.39 7.12 14.00
CA ILE A 41 -4.97 6.31 15.08
C ILE A 41 -3.90 5.97 16.12
N MET A 42 -2.73 5.52 15.66
CA MET A 42 -1.62 5.19 16.56
C MET A 42 -1.11 6.42 17.32
N ALA A 43 -0.98 7.57 16.65
CA ALA A 43 -0.58 8.83 17.29
C ALA A 43 -1.58 9.29 18.36
N LEU A 44 -2.89 9.11 18.12
CA LEU A 44 -3.94 9.40 19.10
C LEU A 44 -3.91 8.42 20.29
N TRP A 45 -3.34 7.23 20.12
CA TRP A 45 -3.14 6.26 21.19
C TRP A 45 -1.86 6.46 21.98
N VAL A 46 -0.84 7.15 21.45
CA VAL A 46 0.46 7.37 22.13
C VAL A 46 0.32 7.75 23.62
N PRO A 47 -0.55 8.69 24.03
CA PRO A 47 -0.66 9.07 25.44
C PRO A 47 -1.15 7.95 26.38
N ARG A 48 -1.73 6.88 25.84
CA ARG A 48 -2.25 5.72 26.59
C ARG A 48 -1.30 4.53 26.60
N LEU A 49 -0.23 4.57 25.81
CA LEU A 49 0.71 3.46 25.69
C LEU A 49 1.78 3.53 26.79
N PRO A 50 2.26 2.37 27.28
CA PRO A 50 3.42 2.32 28.18
C PRO A 50 4.63 3.01 27.56
N ASN A 51 5.47 3.65 28.37
CA ASN A 51 6.74 4.18 27.91
C ASN A 51 7.87 3.58 28.78
N PRO A 52 8.68 2.65 28.25
CA PRO A 52 8.73 2.21 26.85
C PRO A 52 7.61 1.20 26.49
N THR A 53 7.21 1.18 25.21
CA THR A 53 6.25 0.20 24.66
C THR A 53 6.95 -0.87 23.85
N ALA A 54 6.30 -2.01 23.63
CA ALA A 54 6.76 -3.05 22.74
C ALA A 54 6.91 -2.52 21.30
N THR A 55 8.03 -2.85 20.66
CA THR A 55 8.30 -2.53 19.24
C THR A 55 8.66 -3.78 18.42
N HIS A 56 8.93 -4.91 19.10
CA HIS A 56 9.23 -6.18 18.48
C HIS A 56 8.72 -7.34 19.36
N TRP A 57 8.23 -8.39 18.71
CA TRP A 57 7.71 -9.61 19.35
C TRP A 57 8.54 -10.81 18.91
N GLY A 58 8.89 -11.66 19.87
CA GLY A 58 9.56 -12.93 19.63
C GLY A 58 8.63 -13.97 19.02
N MET A 59 9.19 -15.11 18.61
CA MET A 59 8.42 -16.23 18.04
C MET A 59 7.46 -16.87 19.07
N ASN A 60 7.71 -16.67 20.35
CA ASN A 60 6.83 -17.08 21.45
C ASN A 60 5.64 -16.12 21.64
N GLY A 61 5.54 -15.04 20.87
CA GLY A 61 4.51 -14.02 20.99
C GLY A 61 4.76 -12.99 22.09
N GLU A 62 5.84 -13.13 22.86
CA GLU A 62 6.19 -12.18 23.92
C GLU A 62 6.98 -11.00 23.36
N PRO A 63 6.75 -9.78 23.87
CA PRO A 63 7.60 -8.64 23.55
C PRO A 63 9.05 -8.89 23.98
N ASN A 64 9.99 -8.75 23.04
CA ASN A 64 11.42 -8.87 23.33
C ASN A 64 12.23 -7.65 22.84
N GLY A 65 11.54 -6.59 22.40
CA GLY A 65 12.11 -5.29 22.09
C GLY A 65 11.16 -4.17 22.50
N PHE A 66 11.71 -3.11 23.12
CA PHE A 66 10.95 -1.99 23.65
C PHE A 66 11.56 -0.66 23.22
N GLY A 67 10.72 0.37 23.06
CA GLY A 67 11.15 1.71 22.69
C GLY A 67 10.10 2.78 22.91
N SER A 68 10.35 3.98 22.41
CA SER A 68 9.38 5.07 22.43
C SER A 68 8.10 4.67 21.68
N PRO A 69 6.89 4.98 22.20
CA PRO A 69 5.63 4.75 21.49
C PRO A 69 5.56 5.37 20.09
N TRP A 70 6.33 6.43 19.86
CA TRP A 70 6.46 7.06 18.55
C TRP A 70 7.14 6.17 17.51
N PHE A 71 7.96 5.20 17.91
CA PHE A 71 8.53 4.23 16.96
C PHE A 71 7.45 3.45 16.22
N ASN A 72 6.36 3.07 16.89
CA ASN A 72 5.26 2.35 16.24
C ASN A 72 4.48 3.23 15.26
N VAL A 73 4.29 4.53 15.58
CA VAL A 73 3.68 5.51 14.67
C VAL A 73 4.51 5.64 13.39
N ILE A 74 5.82 5.87 13.56
CA ILE A 74 6.77 6.02 12.44
C ILE A 74 6.89 4.70 11.66
N GLY A 75 6.93 3.57 12.35
CA GLY A 75 7.03 2.24 11.75
C GLY A 75 5.84 1.90 10.85
N ILE A 76 4.61 2.03 11.35
CA ILE A 76 3.39 1.83 10.55
C ILE A 76 3.39 2.74 9.32
N PHE A 77 3.68 4.02 9.52
CA PHE A 77 3.62 5.00 8.44
C PHE A 77 4.70 4.72 7.39
N GLY A 78 5.95 4.53 7.85
CA GLY A 78 7.12 4.31 7.01
C GLY A 78 7.02 3.03 6.19
N ILE A 79 6.63 1.90 6.81
CA ILE A 79 6.46 0.62 6.10
C ILE A 79 5.33 0.74 5.08
N SER A 80 4.19 1.33 5.46
CA SER A 80 3.05 1.50 4.54
C SER A 80 3.41 2.39 3.35
N LEU A 81 4.15 3.48 3.61
CA LEU A 81 4.61 4.39 2.57
C LEU A 81 5.62 3.72 1.64
N PHE A 82 6.57 2.96 2.19
CA PHE A 82 7.57 2.21 1.43
C PHE A 82 6.91 1.20 0.49
N LEU A 83 5.98 0.37 0.99
CA LEU A 83 5.25 -0.60 0.16
C LEU A 83 4.40 0.09 -0.93
N SER A 84 3.76 1.20 -0.59
CA SER A 84 2.99 2.00 -1.55
C SER A 84 3.88 2.60 -2.65
N ALA A 85 5.06 3.10 -2.28
CA ALA A 85 6.03 3.64 -3.22
C ALA A 85 6.56 2.56 -4.18
N LEU A 86 6.84 1.35 -3.69
CA LEU A 86 7.24 0.22 -4.53
C LEU A 86 6.16 -0.14 -5.55
N SER A 87 4.89 -0.18 -5.13
CA SER A 87 3.75 -0.41 -6.03
C SER A 87 3.64 0.66 -7.11
N LEU A 88 3.83 1.93 -6.74
CA LEU A 88 3.82 3.05 -7.70
C LEU A 88 4.98 2.97 -8.69
N LEU A 89 6.21 2.75 -8.20
CA LEU A 89 7.41 2.64 -9.04
C LEU A 89 7.27 1.52 -10.07
N GLN A 90 6.77 0.36 -9.66
CA GLN A 90 6.51 -0.76 -10.56
C GLN A 90 5.47 -0.39 -11.62
N SER A 91 4.41 0.32 -11.24
CA SER A 91 3.41 0.82 -12.20
C SER A 91 4.01 1.80 -13.20
N VAL A 92 4.92 2.69 -12.79
CA VAL A 92 5.57 3.67 -13.67
C VAL A 92 6.56 2.98 -14.62
N GLN A 93 7.39 2.07 -14.13
CA GLN A 93 8.35 1.33 -14.95
C GLN A 93 7.68 0.50 -16.06
N MET A 94 6.49 -0.04 -15.79
CA MET A 94 5.73 -0.82 -16.76
C MET A 94 5.07 0.04 -17.84
N LEU A 95 4.74 1.31 -17.55
CA LEU A 95 4.27 2.27 -18.56
C LEU A 95 5.36 2.65 -19.56
N GLN A 96 6.64 2.43 -19.23
CA GLN A 96 7.78 2.76 -20.09
C GLN A 96 8.17 1.63 -21.05
N LYS A 97 7.57 0.43 -20.95
CA LYS A 97 7.91 -0.71 -21.81
C LYS A 97 7.04 -0.73 -23.09
N PRO A 98 7.64 -0.59 -24.30
CA PRO A 98 6.90 -0.69 -25.55
C PRO A 98 6.27 -2.08 -25.72
N GLY A 99 4.98 -2.13 -26.08
CA GLY A 99 4.26 -3.40 -26.28
C GLY A 99 3.92 -4.18 -25.00
N ALA A 100 4.24 -3.65 -23.81
CA ALA A 100 3.76 -4.25 -22.57
C ALA A 100 2.23 -4.22 -22.58
N ALA A 101 1.59 -5.36 -22.31
CA ALA A 101 0.16 -5.42 -22.08
C ALA A 101 -0.14 -4.49 -20.90
N VAL A 102 -0.60 -3.28 -21.21
CA VAL A 102 -0.89 -2.20 -20.26
C VAL A 102 -1.84 -2.70 -19.17
N TRP A 103 -2.55 -3.81 -19.42
CA TRP A 103 -3.55 -4.39 -18.56
C TRP A 103 -3.58 -5.92 -18.52
N SER A 104 -2.48 -6.53 -18.08
CA SER A 104 -2.49 -7.95 -17.70
C SER A 104 -3.18 -8.14 -16.33
N ALA A 105 -3.72 -9.34 -16.08
CA ALA A 105 -4.26 -9.69 -14.75
C ALA A 105 -3.25 -9.43 -13.62
N MET A 106 -1.95 -9.57 -13.92
CA MET A 106 -0.84 -9.28 -13.02
C MET A 106 -0.84 -7.81 -12.54
N ASN A 107 -1.19 -6.86 -13.43
CA ASN A 107 -1.20 -5.42 -13.13
C ASN A 107 -2.31 -5.03 -12.15
N ARG A 108 -3.34 -5.87 -12.00
CA ARG A 108 -4.41 -5.68 -11.00
C ARG A 108 -4.11 -6.42 -9.71
N LEU A 109 -3.54 -7.62 -9.84
CA LEU A 109 -3.23 -8.50 -8.71
C LEU A 109 -2.16 -7.89 -7.79
N LEU A 110 -1.07 -7.36 -8.35
CA LEU A 110 0.03 -6.83 -7.55
C LEU A 110 -0.37 -5.65 -6.65
N PRO A 111 -1.03 -4.57 -7.15
CA PRO A 111 -1.51 -3.50 -6.29
C PRO A 111 -2.50 -3.99 -5.22
N ALA A 112 -3.34 -4.98 -5.55
CA ALA A 112 -4.28 -5.56 -4.60
C ALA A 112 -3.56 -6.33 -3.47
N ILE A 113 -2.52 -7.10 -3.81
CA ILE A 113 -1.65 -7.78 -2.83
C ILE A 113 -0.96 -6.74 -1.93
N MET A 114 -0.43 -5.67 -2.50
CA MET A 114 0.25 -4.62 -1.73
C MET A 114 -0.71 -3.89 -0.79
N LEU A 115 -1.92 -3.55 -1.26
CA LEU A 115 -2.97 -3.00 -0.41
C LEU A 115 -3.32 -3.98 0.72
N GLY A 116 -3.51 -5.26 0.40
CA GLY A 116 -3.78 -6.31 1.39
C GLY A 116 -2.67 -6.43 2.43
N ALA A 117 -1.41 -6.38 2.02
CA ALA A 117 -0.26 -6.40 2.93
C ALA A 117 -0.23 -5.17 3.84
N VAL A 118 -0.47 -3.96 3.30
CA VAL A 118 -0.55 -2.72 4.09
C VAL A 118 -1.66 -2.81 5.13
N VAL A 119 -2.86 -3.24 4.73
CA VAL A 119 -4.00 -3.39 5.64
C VAL A 119 -3.70 -4.45 6.71
N MET A 120 -3.17 -5.61 6.32
CA MET A 120 -2.82 -6.69 7.24
C MET A 120 -1.80 -6.24 8.29
N ILE A 121 -0.71 -5.58 7.87
CA ILE A 121 0.34 -5.09 8.76
C ILE A 121 -0.24 -4.08 9.76
N GLN A 122 -1.07 -3.14 9.29
CA GLN A 122 -1.67 -2.16 10.19
C GLN A 122 -2.60 -2.77 11.21
N VAL A 123 -3.50 -3.66 10.77
CA VAL A 123 -4.46 -4.32 11.67
C VAL A 123 -3.71 -5.18 12.69
N ALA A 124 -2.68 -5.93 12.26
CA ALA A 124 -1.87 -6.75 13.17
C ALA A 124 -1.21 -5.91 14.26
N ILE A 125 -0.55 -4.80 13.89
CA ILE A 125 0.11 -3.92 14.86
C ILE A 125 -0.90 -3.25 15.78
N MET A 126 -2.04 -2.79 15.25
CA MET A 126 -3.10 -2.20 16.07
C MET A 126 -3.64 -3.18 17.10
N LEU A 127 -3.95 -4.42 16.70
CA LEU A 127 -4.46 -5.45 17.60
C LEU A 127 -3.48 -5.79 18.72
N MET A 128 -2.17 -5.77 18.43
CA MET A 128 -1.12 -6.00 19.43
C MET A 128 -0.93 -4.81 20.41
N MET A 129 -1.49 -3.64 20.09
CA MET A 129 -1.36 -2.41 20.88
C MET A 129 -2.64 -2.06 21.65
N VAL A 130 -3.72 -2.83 21.47
CA VAL A 130 -4.93 -2.66 22.28
C VAL A 130 -4.63 -3.14 23.71
N PRO A 131 -4.84 -2.29 24.73
CA PRO A 131 -4.63 -2.67 26.13
C PRO A 131 -5.61 -3.74 26.63
#